data_AF-H3ZBX5-F1
#
_entry.id   AF-H3ZBX5-F1
#
_cell.length_a   1.000
_cell.length_b   1.000
_cell.length_c   1.000
_cell.angle_alpha   90.00
_cell.angle_beta   90.00
_cell.angle_gamma   90.00
#
_symmetry.space_group_name_H-M   'P 1'
#
loop_
_entity.id
_entity.type
_entity.pdbx_description
1 polymer ?
#
loop_
_entity_poly.entity_id
_entity_poly.type
_entity_poly.pdbx_seq_one_letter_code
_entity_poly.pdbx_strand_id
1 'polypeptide(L)'
;MLQRLIAKLWVGFFLLNSQVLMATQQITVATFNVSMEAENYLPRGERGSSQILVDILANGDHPQVKNIAAIIQRVRPDILLLNEFDYIADPKQGIEAFIKNYLNQPQAGSQPIDYPYYYYNTVNTGQPSPFDLDNDGTATGVGADAWGYGFYPGQYGMVLLSKYPIQSEQIRTFQHFKWRDMPGHKVTLKADGSPWYSAEAWQQLPLSSKAHWDIPVLINGISVHLLTSHPTPPVFDGPENRNGKRNHDEIRFWVDYLQPAQAGYIYDDRGTTGGLAAGSRFVIVGDLNASAEGEGDAIHSGILSLVQHPLVNGSFVPTSIGGAEHSPDRPHAASHTASWRMRADYVLPSKQGLKIKEGGVFWPAKADADYPLVGARDASSDHRLVWLTLQLTD
;
A
#
# COMPACT_ATOMS: atom_id res chain seq x y z
N MET A 1 -11.66 -50.52 -29.59
CA MET A 1 -12.56 -49.52 -28.95
C MET A 1 -12.33 -49.32 -27.45
N LEU A 2 -11.71 -50.26 -26.72
CA LEU A 2 -11.56 -50.18 -25.26
C LEU A 2 -10.44 -49.23 -24.75
N GLN A 3 -9.38 -49.00 -25.54
CA GLN A 3 -8.27 -48.11 -25.15
C GLN A 3 -8.59 -46.61 -25.21
N ARG A 4 -9.60 -46.18 -25.98
CA ARG A 4 -10.01 -44.76 -26.05
C ARG A 4 -10.94 -44.33 -24.91
N LEU A 5 -11.50 -45.27 -24.16
CA LEU A 5 -12.36 -44.98 -23.01
C LEU A 5 -11.53 -44.71 -21.74
N ILE A 6 -10.41 -45.41 -21.57
CA ILE A 6 -9.54 -45.27 -20.39
C ILE A 6 -8.82 -43.90 -20.40
N ALA A 7 -8.36 -43.42 -21.55
CA ALA A 7 -7.72 -42.09 -21.64
C ALA A 7 -8.66 -40.92 -21.30
N LYS A 8 -9.97 -41.05 -21.55
CA LYS A 8 -10.95 -40.01 -21.19
C LYS A 8 -11.30 -39.99 -19.70
N LEU A 9 -11.28 -41.15 -19.03
CA LEU A 9 -11.49 -41.25 -17.58
C LEU A 9 -10.32 -40.65 -16.79
N TRP A 10 -9.08 -40.83 -17.25
CA TRP A 10 -7.90 -40.26 -16.58
C TRP A 10 -7.80 -38.74 -16.72
N VAL A 11 -8.14 -38.17 -17.89
CA VAL A 11 -8.18 -36.71 -18.09
C VAL A 11 -9.30 -36.06 -17.27
N GLY A 12 -10.46 -36.72 -17.14
CA GLY A 12 -11.54 -36.25 -16.28
C GLY A 12 -11.18 -36.24 -14.79
N PHE A 13 -10.46 -37.26 -14.31
CA PHE A 13 -10.08 -37.39 -12.90
C PHE A 13 -9.02 -36.35 -12.45
N PHE A 14 -8.11 -35.95 -13.35
CA PHE A 14 -7.14 -34.88 -13.06
C PHE A 14 -7.79 -33.49 -13.05
N LEU A 15 -8.72 -33.21 -13.98
CA LEU A 15 -9.43 -31.93 -14.04
C LEU A 15 -10.36 -31.71 -12.83
N LEU A 16 -11.06 -32.77 -12.39
CA LEU A 16 -11.90 -32.73 -11.18
C LEU A 16 -11.07 -32.50 -9.91
N ASN A 17 -9.88 -33.09 -9.78
CA ASN A 17 -9.01 -32.86 -8.62
C ASN A 17 -8.41 -31.46 -8.59
N SER A 18 -8.03 -30.88 -9.74
CA SER A 18 -7.54 -29.50 -9.79
C SER A 18 -8.62 -28.48 -9.41
N GLN A 19 -9.86 -28.65 -9.88
CA GLN A 19 -10.97 -27.75 -9.55
C GLN A 19 -11.38 -27.84 -8.07
N VAL A 20 -11.34 -29.03 -7.47
CA VAL A 20 -11.63 -29.23 -6.03
C VAL A 20 -10.53 -28.63 -5.14
N LEU A 21 -9.25 -28.69 -5.54
CA LEU A 21 -8.15 -28.02 -4.84
C LEU A 21 -8.25 -26.48 -4.94
N MET A 22 -8.64 -25.94 -6.09
CA MET A 22 -8.84 -24.48 -6.28
C MET A 22 -9.94 -23.93 -5.37
N ALA A 23 -11.06 -24.64 -5.24
CA ALA A 23 -12.20 -24.23 -4.41
C ALA A 23 -11.93 -24.25 -2.88
N THR A 24 -10.74 -24.63 -2.40
CA THR A 24 -10.41 -24.62 -0.97
C THR A 24 -9.30 -23.64 -0.57
N GLN A 25 -8.63 -23.01 -1.53
CA GLN A 25 -7.46 -22.20 -1.22
C GLN A 25 -7.85 -20.81 -0.71
N GLN A 26 -7.46 -20.51 0.52
CA GLN A 26 -7.60 -19.19 1.11
C GLN A 26 -6.21 -18.56 1.29
N ILE A 27 -6.13 -17.26 1.06
CA ILE A 27 -4.97 -16.43 1.37
C ILE A 27 -5.43 -15.23 2.19
N THR A 28 -4.59 -14.76 3.10
CA THR A 28 -4.81 -13.48 3.79
C THR A 28 -3.89 -12.42 3.20
N VAL A 29 -4.49 -11.36 2.64
CA VAL A 29 -3.76 -10.19 2.13
C VAL A 29 -4.00 -9.02 3.07
N ALA A 30 -2.93 -8.30 3.41
CA ALA A 30 -2.99 -7.19 4.34
C ALA A 30 -2.14 -5.98 3.91
N THR A 31 -2.48 -4.82 4.45
CA THR A 31 -1.60 -3.65 4.46
C THR A 31 -1.46 -3.11 5.88
N PHE A 32 -0.28 -2.57 6.19
CA PHE A 32 -0.01 -1.92 7.46
C PHE A 32 0.98 -0.77 7.24
N ASN A 33 0.53 0.47 7.43
CA ASN A 33 1.46 1.58 7.64
C ASN A 33 2.10 1.40 9.04
N VAL A 34 3.42 1.23 9.07
CA VAL A 34 4.17 0.84 10.27
C VAL A 34 4.90 2.01 10.93
N SER A 35 4.86 3.20 10.34
CA SER A 35 5.56 4.39 10.83
C SER A 35 7.00 4.11 11.26
N MET A 36 7.73 3.37 10.42
CA MET A 36 9.12 2.98 10.62
C MET A 36 10.07 3.88 9.80
N GLU A 37 9.73 5.16 9.67
CA GLU A 37 10.60 6.21 9.16
C GLU A 37 11.56 6.75 10.23
N ALA A 38 12.73 7.26 9.85
CA ALA A 38 13.73 7.77 10.79
C ALA A 38 13.21 8.82 11.77
N GLU A 39 12.36 9.75 11.32
CA GLU A 39 11.86 10.84 12.16
C GLU A 39 10.93 10.37 13.28
N ASN A 40 10.33 9.17 13.16
CA ASN A 40 9.52 8.58 14.21
C ASN A 40 10.32 8.22 15.47
N TYR A 41 11.63 8.04 15.33
CA TYR A 41 12.53 7.64 16.43
C TYR A 41 13.38 8.80 16.97
N LEU A 42 13.15 10.01 16.48
CA LEU A 42 13.90 11.21 16.86
C LEU A 42 13.02 12.19 17.64
N PRO A 43 13.62 13.07 18.46
CA PRO A 43 12.90 14.20 19.04
C PRO A 43 12.20 15.03 17.97
N ARG A 44 11.00 15.54 18.29
CA ARG A 44 10.19 16.29 17.35
C ARG A 44 10.96 17.48 16.76
N GLY A 45 11.07 17.50 15.43
CA GLY A 45 11.73 18.57 14.68
C GLY A 45 13.20 18.26 14.32
N GLU A 46 13.78 17.21 14.88
CA GLU A 46 15.08 16.72 14.42
C GLU A 46 14.96 16.04 13.05
N ARG A 47 16.10 15.93 12.36
CA ARG A 47 16.21 15.34 11.03
C ARG A 47 17.18 14.18 11.08
N GLY A 48 16.86 13.13 10.34
CA GLY A 48 17.65 11.91 10.29
C GLY A 48 17.91 11.44 8.88
N SER A 49 18.26 10.17 8.79
CA SER A 49 18.37 9.41 7.55
C SER A 49 17.94 7.97 7.81
N SER A 50 17.83 7.16 6.76
CA SER A 50 17.53 5.73 6.87
C SER A 50 18.47 4.96 7.81
N GLN A 51 19.65 5.50 8.16
CA GLN A 51 20.54 4.92 9.16
C GLN A 51 19.87 4.74 10.53
N ILE A 52 18.94 5.63 10.91
CA ILE A 52 18.20 5.48 12.17
C ILE A 52 17.40 4.18 12.16
N LEU A 53 16.69 3.88 11.08
CA LEU A 53 15.96 2.63 10.98
C LEU A 53 16.89 1.42 10.97
N VAL A 54 18.06 1.50 10.31
CA VAL A 54 19.09 0.45 10.36
C VAL A 54 19.49 0.13 11.81
N ASP A 55 19.77 1.16 12.61
CA ASP A 55 20.18 1.01 14.00
C ASP A 55 19.06 0.41 14.86
N ILE A 56 17.81 0.83 14.64
CA ILE A 56 16.60 0.30 15.30
C ILE A 56 16.38 -1.18 14.97
N LEU A 57 16.66 -1.60 13.73
CA LEU A 57 16.43 -2.96 13.26
C LEU A 57 17.53 -3.95 13.69
N ALA A 58 18.72 -3.46 14.02
CA ALA A 58 19.92 -4.28 14.22
C ALA A 58 19.79 -5.32 15.35
N ASN A 59 19.14 -4.97 16.46
CA ASN A 59 19.19 -5.75 17.70
C ASN A 59 17.90 -6.50 18.06
N GLY A 60 16.77 -6.23 17.38
CA GLY A 60 15.52 -6.95 17.63
C GLY A 60 14.80 -6.58 18.93
N ASP A 61 15.14 -5.43 19.56
CA ASP A 61 14.68 -5.08 20.90
C ASP A 61 13.77 -3.85 20.99
N HIS A 62 13.64 -3.07 19.91
CA HIS A 62 12.87 -1.82 19.92
C HIS A 62 11.37 -2.07 20.23
N PRO A 63 10.79 -1.44 21.27
CA PRO A 63 9.43 -1.74 21.74
C PRO A 63 8.34 -1.60 20.67
N GLN A 64 8.34 -0.49 19.91
CA GLN A 64 7.34 -0.26 18.86
C GLN A 64 7.44 -1.32 17.74
N VAL A 65 8.66 -1.69 17.35
CA VAL A 65 8.89 -2.68 16.27
C VAL A 65 8.50 -4.08 16.72
N LYS A 66 8.70 -4.42 18.00
CA LYS A 66 8.15 -5.65 18.61
C LYS A 66 6.63 -5.68 18.59
N ASN A 67 5.96 -4.56 18.89
CA ASN A 67 4.50 -4.47 18.84
C ASN A 67 3.98 -4.62 17.39
N ILE A 68 4.62 -3.95 16.42
CA ILE A 68 4.32 -4.12 14.99
C ILE A 68 4.44 -5.60 14.59
N ALA A 69 5.55 -6.26 14.97
CA ALA A 69 5.73 -7.68 14.71
C ALA A 69 4.71 -8.57 15.44
N ALA A 70 4.31 -8.22 16.67
CA ALA A 70 3.26 -8.92 17.42
C ALA A 70 1.90 -8.84 16.69
N ILE A 71 1.53 -7.65 16.20
CA ILE A 71 0.31 -7.43 15.39
C ILE A 71 0.34 -8.33 14.15
N ILE A 72 1.47 -8.33 13.41
CA ILE A 72 1.63 -9.18 12.22
C ILE A 72 1.54 -10.67 12.59
N GLN A 73 2.09 -11.09 13.74
CA GLN A 73 2.02 -12.49 14.19
C GLN A 73 0.66 -12.91 14.74
N ARG A 74 -0.19 -11.96 15.16
CA ARG A 74 -1.60 -12.21 15.50
C ARG A 74 -2.46 -12.38 14.25
N VAL A 75 -2.30 -11.49 13.27
CA VAL A 75 -3.11 -11.53 12.02
C VAL A 75 -2.62 -12.60 11.04
N ARG A 76 -1.32 -12.86 11.02
CA ARG A 76 -0.63 -13.87 10.18
C ARG A 76 -0.90 -13.75 8.68
N PRO A 77 -0.81 -12.57 8.04
CA PRO A 77 -1.06 -12.44 6.62
C PRO A 77 -0.12 -13.34 5.80
N ASP A 78 -0.57 -13.77 4.62
CA ASP A 78 0.27 -14.51 3.68
C ASP A 78 1.00 -13.56 2.73
N ILE A 79 0.38 -12.41 2.44
CA ILE A 79 0.96 -11.30 1.68
C ILE A 79 0.67 -10.01 2.44
N LEU A 80 1.69 -9.20 2.71
CA LEU A 80 1.61 -7.99 3.51
C LEU A 80 2.36 -6.85 2.84
N LEU A 81 1.68 -5.74 2.60
CA LEU A 81 2.32 -4.48 2.23
C LEU A 81 2.57 -3.63 3.49
N LEU A 82 3.83 -3.34 3.76
CA LEU A 82 4.26 -2.35 4.74
C LEU A 82 4.39 -0.99 4.06
N ASN A 83 3.73 0.04 4.61
CA ASN A 83 3.96 1.43 4.24
C ASN A 83 4.76 2.13 5.33
N GLU A 84 5.46 3.21 4.98
CA GLU A 84 6.36 3.95 5.89
C GLU A 84 7.47 3.07 6.48
N PHE A 85 8.00 2.17 5.68
CA PHE A 85 9.23 1.47 5.99
C PHE A 85 10.34 2.08 5.14
N ASP A 86 11.27 2.84 5.75
CA ASP A 86 12.31 3.53 5.00
C ASP A 86 13.06 2.58 4.06
N TYR A 87 13.31 3.05 2.84
CA TYR A 87 14.13 2.33 1.89
C TYR A 87 15.59 2.29 2.39
N ILE A 88 16.11 1.08 2.58
CA ILE A 88 17.50 0.81 2.93
C ILE A 88 18.11 -0.01 1.81
N ALA A 89 19.13 0.53 1.14
CA ALA A 89 19.70 -0.08 -0.07
C ALA A 89 20.19 -1.53 0.15
N ASP A 90 20.87 -1.79 1.28
CA ASP A 90 21.27 -3.14 1.67
C ASP A 90 20.13 -3.83 2.44
N PRO A 91 19.46 -4.84 1.85
CA PRO A 91 18.30 -5.48 2.49
C PRO A 91 18.68 -6.18 3.80
N LYS A 92 19.95 -6.58 3.97
CA LYS A 92 20.46 -7.21 5.20
C LYS A 92 20.39 -6.30 6.42
N GLN A 93 20.42 -4.99 6.20
CA GLN A 93 20.33 -3.96 7.24
C GLN A 93 18.91 -3.41 7.38
N GLY A 94 18.05 -3.62 6.37
CA GLY A 94 16.65 -3.22 6.36
C GLY A 94 15.71 -4.40 6.52
N ILE A 95 15.00 -4.75 5.44
CA ILE A 95 13.90 -5.71 5.52
C ILE A 95 14.31 -7.10 6.02
N GLU A 96 15.48 -7.61 5.66
CA GLU A 96 15.94 -8.92 6.16
C GLU A 96 16.28 -8.86 7.66
N ALA A 97 16.76 -7.72 8.15
CA ALA A 97 16.95 -7.51 9.59
C ALA A 97 15.59 -7.50 10.32
N PHE A 98 14.57 -6.83 9.77
CA PHE A 98 13.21 -6.87 10.32
C PHE A 98 12.64 -8.28 10.35
N ILE A 99 12.74 -9.03 9.25
CA ILE A 99 12.28 -10.43 9.17
C ILE A 99 13.00 -11.27 10.22
N LYS A 100 14.34 -11.25 10.24
CA LYS A 100 15.17 -12.11 11.11
C LYS A 100 15.03 -11.78 12.59
N ASN A 101 15.12 -10.50 12.94
CA ASN A 101 15.25 -10.05 14.32
C ASN A 101 13.90 -9.82 15.00
N TYR A 102 12.81 -9.65 14.23
CA TYR A 102 11.48 -9.40 14.79
C TYR A 102 10.44 -10.42 14.35
N LEU A 103 10.24 -10.65 13.05
CA LEU A 103 9.15 -11.53 12.57
C LEU A 103 9.43 -13.02 12.82
N ASN A 104 10.68 -13.45 12.68
CA ASN A 104 11.12 -14.82 12.99
C ASN A 104 11.33 -15.05 14.50
N GLN A 105 11.15 -14.04 15.34
CA GLN A 105 11.20 -14.16 16.80
C GLN A 105 9.79 -14.12 17.38
N PRO A 106 9.45 -14.93 18.41
CA PRO A 106 8.13 -14.87 19.02
C PRO A 106 7.91 -13.51 19.70
N GLN A 107 6.78 -12.86 19.41
CA GLN A 107 6.39 -11.59 20.03
C GLN A 107 5.09 -11.75 20.81
N ALA A 108 5.07 -11.25 22.05
CA ALA A 108 3.88 -11.28 22.92
C ALA A 108 3.19 -12.67 22.99
N GLY A 109 3.97 -13.75 23.05
CA GLY A 109 3.50 -15.13 23.10
C GLY A 109 3.04 -15.73 21.76
N SER A 110 3.10 -14.97 20.67
CA SER A 110 2.70 -15.41 19.33
C SER A 110 3.80 -16.24 18.67
N GLN A 111 3.41 -17.14 17.77
CA GLN A 111 4.37 -17.92 16.99
C GLN A 111 5.06 -17.05 15.94
N PRO A 112 6.37 -17.24 15.71
CA PRO A 112 7.08 -16.62 14.59
C PRO A 112 6.32 -16.74 13.27
N ILE A 113 6.60 -15.78 12.38
CA ILE A 113 6.14 -15.77 11.00
C ILE A 113 7.33 -15.47 10.10
N ASP A 114 7.36 -16.12 8.95
CA ASP A 114 8.43 -15.96 7.98
C ASP A 114 7.87 -15.58 6.60
N TYR A 115 8.64 -14.78 5.87
CA TYR A 115 8.33 -14.31 4.53
C TYR A 115 9.56 -14.52 3.65
N PRO A 116 9.67 -15.68 2.98
CA PRO A 116 10.83 -16.01 2.14
C PRO A 116 10.94 -15.13 0.88
N TYR A 117 9.89 -14.39 0.52
CA TYR A 117 9.87 -13.50 -0.64
C TYR A 117 9.51 -12.09 -0.21
N TYR A 118 10.23 -11.11 -0.75
CA TYR A 118 9.92 -9.71 -0.54
C TYR A 118 10.24 -8.88 -1.80
N TYR A 119 9.57 -7.75 -1.93
CA TYR A 119 9.88 -6.73 -2.92
C TYR A 119 9.91 -5.36 -2.26
N TYR A 120 10.92 -4.58 -2.58
CA TYR A 120 11.12 -3.22 -2.13
C TYR A 120 11.94 -2.49 -3.20
N ASN A 121 11.76 -1.19 -3.33
CA ASN A 121 12.48 -0.38 -4.31
C ASN A 121 12.52 1.08 -3.85
N THR A 122 13.24 1.93 -4.56
CA THR A 122 13.24 3.36 -4.31
C THR A 122 11.85 3.97 -4.46
N VAL A 123 11.59 5.02 -3.69
CA VAL A 123 10.39 5.86 -3.75
C VAL A 123 10.76 7.30 -4.10
N ASN A 124 9.78 8.11 -4.52
CA ASN A 124 9.99 9.52 -4.84
C ASN A 124 10.09 10.44 -3.62
N THR A 125 9.66 9.96 -2.46
CA THR A 125 9.73 10.70 -1.20
C THR A 125 11.18 11.00 -0.83
N GLY A 126 11.45 12.28 -0.55
CA GLY A 126 12.77 12.79 -0.19
C GLY A 126 13.82 12.74 -1.30
N GLN A 127 13.44 12.35 -2.52
CA GLN A 127 14.32 12.51 -3.69
C GLN A 127 14.41 13.99 -4.04
N PRO A 128 15.63 14.56 -4.11
CA PRO A 128 15.77 15.99 -4.31
C PRO A 128 15.31 16.42 -5.70
N SER A 129 14.52 17.50 -5.75
CA SER A 129 14.27 18.23 -6.98
C SER A 129 15.15 19.48 -7.04
N PRO A 130 15.49 19.99 -8.24
CA PRO A 130 16.19 21.26 -8.37
C PRO A 130 15.24 22.48 -8.36
N PHE A 131 13.98 22.30 -7.96
CA PHE A 131 12.91 23.28 -8.10
C PHE A 131 12.35 23.72 -6.74
N ASP A 132 11.90 24.97 -6.69
CA ASP A 132 11.03 25.50 -5.63
C ASP A 132 9.59 25.04 -5.92
N LEU A 133 9.16 23.96 -5.27
CA LEU A 133 7.87 23.29 -5.53
C LEU A 133 6.76 23.78 -4.61
N ASP A 134 7.08 24.51 -3.55
CA ASP A 134 6.11 25.12 -2.63
C ASP A 134 5.99 26.65 -2.77
N ASN A 135 6.78 27.26 -3.66
CA ASN A 135 6.80 28.69 -3.96
C ASN A 135 7.19 29.57 -2.75
N ASP A 136 8.06 29.09 -1.85
CA ASP A 136 8.59 29.91 -0.76
C ASP A 136 9.73 30.86 -1.18
N GLY A 137 10.23 30.71 -2.40
CA GLY A 137 11.31 31.50 -2.99
C GLY A 137 12.68 30.81 -2.98
N THR A 138 12.81 29.61 -2.43
CA THR A 138 14.07 28.87 -2.31
C THR A 138 13.90 27.42 -2.78
N ALA A 139 14.73 26.97 -3.73
CA ALA A 139 14.77 25.56 -4.12
C ALA A 139 15.73 24.78 -3.20
N THR A 140 15.20 24.20 -2.12
CA THR A 140 16.00 23.48 -1.12
C THR A 140 16.28 22.02 -1.49
N GLY A 141 15.42 21.44 -2.34
CA GLY A 141 15.47 20.02 -2.73
C GLY A 141 15.11 19.03 -1.61
N VAL A 142 14.54 19.49 -0.50
CA VAL A 142 14.10 18.66 0.63
C VAL A 142 12.75 19.16 1.13
N GLY A 143 12.10 18.41 2.02
CA GLY A 143 10.77 18.77 2.52
C GLY A 143 9.80 18.90 1.35
N ALA A 144 9.12 20.03 1.23
CA ALA A 144 8.14 20.26 0.17
C ALA A 144 8.76 20.47 -1.24
N ASP A 145 10.08 20.66 -1.33
CA ASP A 145 10.84 20.76 -2.59
C ASP A 145 11.37 19.42 -3.11
N ALA A 146 11.21 18.33 -2.35
CA ALA A 146 11.51 17.00 -2.86
C ALA A 146 10.41 16.54 -3.85
N TRP A 147 10.72 15.59 -4.74
CA TRP A 147 9.76 15.09 -5.74
C TRP A 147 8.49 14.50 -5.11
N GLY A 148 8.63 13.87 -3.94
CA GLY A 148 7.58 13.70 -2.95
C GLY A 148 8.09 14.21 -1.60
N TYR A 149 7.23 14.79 -0.78
CA TYR A 149 7.63 15.42 0.48
C TYR A 149 8.53 14.52 1.32
N GLY A 150 9.72 14.98 1.70
CA GLY A 150 10.62 14.22 2.58
C GLY A 150 12.00 14.85 2.67
N PHE A 151 12.76 14.50 3.71
CA PHE A 151 14.06 15.11 4.01
C PHE A 151 15.26 14.28 3.57
N TYR A 152 15.07 13.01 3.24
CA TYR A 152 16.11 12.15 2.71
C TYR A 152 15.53 11.12 1.73
N PRO A 153 16.30 10.72 0.69
CA PRO A 153 15.88 9.70 -0.25
C PRO A 153 15.46 8.39 0.43
N GLY A 154 14.25 7.93 0.13
CA GLY A 154 13.75 6.67 0.67
C GLY A 154 12.93 6.78 1.95
N GLN A 155 12.76 7.99 2.50
CA GLN A 155 11.81 8.25 3.58
C GLN A 155 10.42 7.72 3.21
N TYR A 156 9.65 7.23 4.17
CA TYR A 156 8.27 6.74 3.97
C TYR A 156 8.15 5.64 2.89
N GLY A 157 9.17 4.80 2.77
CA GLY A 157 9.23 3.74 1.76
C GLY A 157 8.16 2.66 1.93
N MET A 158 8.21 1.66 1.03
CA MET A 158 7.24 0.57 0.98
C MET A 158 7.95 -0.77 0.84
N VAL A 159 7.34 -1.83 1.38
CA VAL A 159 7.83 -3.21 1.24
C VAL A 159 6.66 -4.18 1.10
N LEU A 160 6.68 -5.03 0.08
CA LEU A 160 5.80 -6.19 -0.01
C LEU A 160 6.51 -7.41 0.57
N LEU A 161 5.89 -8.08 1.54
CA LEU A 161 6.28 -9.37 2.09
C LEU A 161 5.32 -10.46 1.60
N SER A 162 5.83 -11.63 1.26
CA SER A 162 5.01 -12.73 0.73
C SER A 162 5.53 -14.10 1.14
N LYS A 163 4.62 -15.00 1.52
CA LYS A 163 4.88 -16.44 1.67
C LYS A 163 4.97 -17.16 0.32
N TYR A 164 4.54 -16.52 -0.76
CA TYR A 164 4.49 -17.05 -2.10
C TYR A 164 5.50 -16.36 -3.03
N PRO A 165 6.03 -17.05 -4.06
CA PRO A 165 7.00 -16.47 -4.99
C PRO A 165 6.49 -15.20 -5.69
N ILE A 166 7.34 -14.19 -5.75
CA ILE A 166 7.11 -12.97 -6.54
C ILE A 166 7.69 -13.18 -7.94
N GLN A 167 6.93 -12.86 -8.99
CA GLN A 167 7.36 -13.01 -10.37
C GLN A 167 8.15 -11.77 -10.82
N SER A 168 9.37 -11.59 -10.30
CA SER A 168 10.15 -10.34 -10.38
C SER A 168 10.34 -9.76 -11.79
N GLU A 169 10.47 -10.61 -12.81
CA GLU A 169 10.64 -10.17 -14.20
C GLU A 169 9.40 -9.46 -14.78
N GLN A 170 8.22 -9.71 -14.20
CA GLN A 170 6.93 -9.17 -14.61
C GLN A 170 6.48 -7.97 -13.77
N ILE A 171 7.26 -7.56 -12.76
CA ILE A 171 6.94 -6.38 -11.95
C ILE A 171 6.95 -5.14 -12.84
N ARG A 172 5.94 -4.29 -12.65
CA ARG A 172 5.92 -2.94 -13.24
C ARG A 172 5.96 -1.90 -12.14
N THR A 173 6.80 -0.90 -12.33
CA THR A 173 6.93 0.25 -11.42
C THR A 173 6.63 1.53 -12.20
N PHE A 174 6.05 2.51 -11.51
CA PHE A 174 5.66 3.78 -12.12
C PHE A 174 6.25 4.96 -11.34
N GLN A 175 7.52 4.83 -10.92
CA GLN A 175 8.20 5.86 -10.15
C GLN A 175 8.43 7.13 -11.00
N HIS A 176 8.72 6.97 -12.30
CA HIS A 176 9.05 8.08 -13.19
C HIS A 176 7.91 8.53 -14.10
N PHE A 177 6.73 7.91 -13.98
CA PHE A 177 5.52 8.32 -14.69
C PHE A 177 5.16 9.77 -14.31
N LYS A 178 5.05 10.67 -15.30
CA LYS A 178 4.87 12.11 -15.05
C LYS A 178 3.41 12.45 -14.84
N TRP A 179 3.13 13.32 -13.86
CA TRP A 179 1.76 13.72 -13.54
C TRP A 179 1.06 14.38 -14.74
N ARG A 180 1.78 15.25 -15.46
CA ARG A 180 1.25 15.93 -16.64
C ARG A 180 0.80 14.98 -17.77
N ASP A 181 1.40 13.79 -17.85
CA ASP A 181 1.16 12.85 -18.94
C ASP A 181 -0.17 12.08 -18.72
N MET A 182 -0.79 12.24 -17.55
CA MET A 182 -2.13 11.76 -17.28
C MET A 182 -3.18 12.68 -17.94
N PRO A 183 -4.05 12.15 -18.82
CA PRO A 183 -5.11 12.92 -19.46
C PRO A 183 -6.09 13.49 -18.42
N GLY A 184 -6.38 14.79 -18.51
CA GLY A 184 -7.30 15.45 -17.59
C GLY A 184 -6.82 15.46 -16.13
N HIS A 185 -5.52 15.42 -15.89
CA HIS A 185 -4.95 15.62 -14.56
C HIS A 185 -5.46 16.92 -13.91
N LYS A 186 -5.47 16.94 -12.58
CA LYS A 186 -5.82 18.13 -11.81
C LYS A 186 -4.69 19.16 -11.91
N VAL A 187 -5.07 20.38 -12.28
CA VAL A 187 -4.13 21.51 -12.40
C VAL A 187 -4.06 22.27 -11.07
N THR A 188 -2.84 22.56 -10.63
CA THR A 188 -2.57 23.44 -9.47
C THR A 188 -2.27 24.86 -9.95
N LEU A 189 -3.02 25.83 -9.42
CA LEU A 189 -2.93 27.24 -9.77
C LEU A 189 -2.66 28.07 -8.53
N LYS A 190 -1.99 29.21 -8.70
CA LYS A 190 -1.86 30.28 -7.70
C LYS A 190 -3.18 31.07 -7.60
N ALA A 191 -3.27 31.93 -6.59
CA ALA A 191 -4.47 32.75 -6.35
C ALA A 191 -4.81 33.70 -7.51
N ASP A 192 -3.81 34.13 -8.30
CA ASP A 192 -3.97 34.97 -9.48
C ASP A 192 -4.33 34.17 -10.76
N GLY A 193 -4.47 32.85 -10.66
CA GLY A 193 -4.78 31.95 -11.77
C GLY A 193 -3.57 31.50 -12.59
N SER A 194 -2.36 31.94 -12.26
CA SER A 194 -1.13 31.44 -12.91
C SER A 194 -0.79 30.01 -12.47
N PRO A 195 -0.02 29.23 -13.25
CA PRO A 195 0.42 27.90 -12.84
C PRO A 195 1.21 27.92 -11.53
N TRP A 196 0.96 26.93 -10.66
CA TRP A 196 1.71 26.80 -9.41
C TRP A 196 3.17 26.43 -9.65
N TYR A 197 3.40 25.40 -10.46
CA TYR A 197 4.74 24.92 -10.79
C TYR A 197 5.30 25.69 -11.99
N SER A 198 6.62 25.89 -12.01
CA SER A 198 7.29 26.34 -13.23
C SER A 198 7.08 25.34 -14.37
N ALA A 199 7.23 25.80 -15.61
CA ALA A 199 7.08 24.94 -16.77
C ALA A 199 8.03 23.74 -16.69
N GLU A 200 9.29 23.97 -16.32
CA GLU A 200 10.37 22.98 -16.17
C GLU A 200 10.09 21.97 -15.06
N ALA A 201 9.61 22.42 -13.89
CA ALA A 201 9.24 21.54 -12.80
C ALA A 201 8.07 20.64 -13.19
N TRP A 202 7.05 21.21 -13.82
CA TRP A 202 5.88 20.48 -14.30
C TRP A 202 6.24 19.40 -15.33
N GLN A 203 7.28 19.61 -16.15
CA GLN A 203 7.74 18.60 -17.09
C GLN A 203 8.29 17.33 -16.43
N GLN A 204 8.78 17.45 -15.20
CA GLN A 204 9.55 16.42 -14.52
C GLN A 204 8.84 15.85 -13.30
N LEU A 205 7.80 16.51 -12.78
CA LEU A 205 7.08 16.11 -11.58
C LEU A 205 6.44 14.72 -11.75
N PRO A 206 6.89 13.70 -11.00
CA PRO A 206 6.27 12.38 -11.06
C PRO A 206 4.86 12.40 -10.45
N LEU A 207 3.95 11.56 -10.94
CA LEU A 207 2.63 11.40 -10.33
C LEU A 207 2.76 10.83 -8.92
N SER A 208 3.43 9.67 -8.80
CA SER A 208 3.67 8.98 -7.55
C SER A 208 4.49 9.84 -6.59
N SER A 209 3.95 10.13 -5.40
CA SER A 209 4.65 10.80 -4.30
C SER A 209 5.58 9.85 -3.54
N LYS A 210 5.12 8.60 -3.33
CA LYS A 210 5.96 7.48 -2.88
C LYS A 210 6.21 6.55 -4.06
N ALA A 211 5.25 5.67 -4.38
CA ALA A 211 5.34 4.72 -5.48
C ALA A 211 3.97 4.14 -5.89
N HIS A 212 3.93 3.61 -7.12
CA HIS A 212 2.92 2.66 -7.61
C HIS A 212 3.66 1.44 -8.16
N TRP A 213 3.26 0.24 -7.74
CA TRP A 213 3.79 -1.02 -8.24
C TRP A 213 2.68 -2.00 -8.62
N ASP A 214 2.87 -2.71 -9.72
CA ASP A 214 2.10 -3.90 -10.08
C ASP A 214 3.02 -5.12 -9.89
N ILE A 215 2.75 -5.91 -8.85
CA ILE A 215 3.61 -7.01 -8.40
C ILE A 215 2.84 -8.34 -8.54
N PRO A 216 3.12 -9.13 -9.58
CA PRO A 216 2.52 -10.46 -9.72
C PRO A 216 3.13 -11.45 -8.72
N VAL A 217 2.26 -12.08 -7.93
CA VAL A 217 2.61 -13.12 -6.96
C VAL A 217 2.01 -14.45 -7.42
N LEU A 218 2.83 -15.51 -7.40
CA LEU A 218 2.44 -16.85 -7.84
C LEU A 218 1.91 -17.68 -6.67
N ILE A 219 0.59 -17.76 -6.55
CA ILE A 219 -0.11 -18.47 -5.48
C ILE A 219 -0.55 -19.82 -6.01
N ASN A 220 0.20 -20.87 -5.67
CA ASN A 220 -0.07 -22.26 -6.12
C ASN A 220 -0.27 -22.39 -7.64
N GLY A 221 0.53 -21.67 -8.43
CA GLY A 221 0.47 -21.68 -9.90
C GLY A 221 -0.49 -20.65 -10.51
N ILE A 222 -1.26 -19.91 -9.69
CA ILE A 222 -2.14 -18.84 -10.14
C ILE A 222 -1.47 -17.50 -9.88
N SER A 223 -1.35 -16.67 -10.92
CA SER A 223 -0.85 -15.30 -10.76
C SER A 223 -1.94 -14.38 -10.22
N VAL A 224 -1.61 -13.67 -9.14
CA VAL A 224 -2.43 -12.60 -8.56
C VAL A 224 -1.58 -11.34 -8.50
N HIS A 225 -2.06 -10.26 -9.11
CA HIS A 225 -1.38 -8.97 -9.14
C HIS A 225 -1.66 -8.18 -7.86
N LEU A 226 -0.61 -7.75 -7.16
CA LEU A 226 -0.71 -6.82 -6.04
C LEU A 226 -0.48 -5.42 -6.61
N LEU A 227 -1.54 -4.62 -6.68
CA LEU A 227 -1.50 -3.23 -7.14
C LEU A 227 -1.28 -2.34 -5.92
N THR A 228 -0.03 -1.95 -5.68
CA THR A 228 0.38 -1.33 -4.41
C THR A 228 0.69 0.14 -4.59
N SER A 229 0.17 1.00 -3.72
CA SER A 229 0.51 2.42 -3.73
C SER A 229 0.39 3.04 -2.35
N HIS A 230 1.18 4.08 -2.12
CA HIS A 230 1.05 4.98 -0.98
C HIS A 230 0.98 6.43 -1.51
N PRO A 231 -0.22 6.94 -1.87
CA PRO A 231 -0.42 8.31 -2.32
C PRO A 231 -0.09 9.35 -1.23
N THR A 232 0.02 10.60 -1.64
CA THR A 232 0.29 11.69 -0.69
C THR A 232 -0.91 11.90 0.25
N PRO A 233 -0.70 12.21 1.54
CA PRO A 233 -1.77 12.73 2.40
C PRO A 233 -2.36 13.99 1.77
N PRO A 234 -3.69 14.15 1.64
CA PRO A 234 -4.35 15.26 0.95
C PRO A 234 -4.47 16.53 1.80
N VAL A 235 -3.46 16.79 2.64
CA VAL A 235 -3.41 17.85 3.65
C VAL A 235 -1.99 18.45 3.70
N PHE A 236 -1.73 19.38 4.62
CA PHE A 236 -0.42 20.04 4.83
C PHE A 236 0.02 21.00 3.71
N ASP A 237 -0.94 21.56 2.97
CA ASP A 237 -0.74 22.57 1.94
C ASP A 237 -1.79 23.70 2.03
N GLY A 238 -1.71 24.68 1.14
CA GLY A 238 -2.58 25.86 1.15
C GLY A 238 -3.83 25.71 0.28
N PRO A 239 -4.57 26.83 0.06
CA PRO A 239 -5.77 26.85 -0.78
C PRO A 239 -5.58 26.34 -2.21
N GLU A 240 -4.35 26.25 -2.70
CA GLU A 240 -4.02 25.66 -4.00
C GLU A 240 -4.36 24.16 -4.09
N ASN A 241 -4.42 23.47 -2.93
CA ASN A 241 -4.73 22.06 -2.74
C ASN A 241 -3.92 21.13 -3.68
N ARG A 242 -2.59 21.24 -3.63
CA ARG A 242 -1.65 20.37 -4.37
C ARG A 242 -1.80 18.92 -3.99
N ASN A 243 -1.84 18.65 -2.69
CA ASN A 243 -1.82 17.33 -2.12
C ASN A 243 -3.15 16.61 -2.35
N GLY A 244 -4.30 17.27 -2.17
CA GLY A 244 -5.59 16.67 -2.52
C GLY A 244 -5.75 16.42 -4.03
N LYS A 245 -5.20 17.30 -4.88
CA LYS A 245 -5.17 17.09 -6.34
C LYS A 245 -4.25 15.94 -6.77
N ARG A 246 -3.07 15.84 -6.17
CA ARG A 246 -2.11 14.77 -6.45
C ARG A 246 -2.64 13.43 -5.93
N ASN A 247 -3.12 13.36 -4.69
CA ASN A 247 -3.74 12.18 -4.10
C ASN A 247 -4.89 11.65 -4.99
N HIS A 248 -5.76 12.56 -5.46
CA HIS A 248 -6.84 12.19 -6.39
C HIS A 248 -6.32 11.49 -7.64
N ASP A 249 -5.31 12.05 -8.30
CA ASP A 249 -4.78 11.51 -9.55
C ASP A 249 -3.91 10.27 -9.33
N GLU A 250 -3.21 10.16 -8.19
CA GLU A 250 -2.54 8.93 -7.76
C GLU A 250 -3.57 7.81 -7.58
N ILE A 251 -4.71 8.05 -6.95
CA ILE A 251 -5.76 7.03 -6.82
C ILE A 251 -6.42 6.72 -8.18
N ARG A 252 -6.72 7.75 -8.97
CA ARG A 252 -7.32 7.58 -10.31
C ARG A 252 -6.41 6.79 -11.25
N PHE A 253 -5.09 6.83 -11.06
CA PHE A 253 -4.15 5.98 -11.80
C PHE A 253 -4.61 4.52 -11.83
N TRP A 254 -5.04 3.96 -10.69
CA TRP A 254 -5.53 2.58 -10.63
C TRP A 254 -6.86 2.37 -11.35
N VAL A 255 -7.74 3.36 -11.33
CA VAL A 255 -9.00 3.32 -12.10
C VAL A 255 -8.69 3.18 -13.59
N ASP A 256 -7.79 4.02 -14.10
CA ASP A 256 -7.42 4.04 -15.51
C ASP A 256 -6.61 2.78 -15.87
N TYR A 257 -5.72 2.31 -14.98
CA TYR A 257 -4.92 1.09 -15.14
C TYR A 257 -5.76 -0.19 -15.25
N LEU A 258 -6.90 -0.25 -14.55
CA LEU A 258 -7.85 -1.36 -14.62
C LEU A 258 -8.74 -1.32 -15.86
N GLN A 259 -8.63 -0.29 -16.69
CA GLN A 259 -9.40 -0.13 -17.93
C GLN A 259 -8.45 -0.10 -19.13
N PRO A 260 -8.16 -1.25 -19.76
CA PRO A 260 -7.20 -1.34 -20.86
C PRO A 260 -7.42 -0.33 -22.00
N ALA A 261 -8.69 0.03 -22.28
CA ALA A 261 -9.05 1.01 -23.30
C ALA A 261 -8.64 2.46 -22.95
N GLN A 262 -8.42 2.77 -21.67
CA GLN A 262 -8.02 4.10 -21.17
C GLN A 262 -6.55 4.16 -20.75
N ALA A 263 -5.94 3.01 -20.46
CA ALA A 263 -4.58 2.91 -19.95
C ALA A 263 -3.45 3.14 -20.98
N GLY A 264 -3.77 3.52 -22.22
CA GLY A 264 -2.78 3.65 -23.31
C GLY A 264 -1.69 4.71 -23.06
N TYR A 265 -1.96 5.69 -22.19
CA TYR A 265 -0.99 6.72 -21.80
C TYR A 265 -0.06 6.27 -20.67
N ILE A 266 -0.39 5.18 -19.96
CA ILE A 266 0.38 4.69 -18.82
C ILE A 266 1.60 3.94 -19.34
N TYR A 267 2.80 4.35 -18.90
CA TYR A 267 4.06 3.67 -19.16
C TYR A 267 4.78 3.39 -17.85
N ASP A 268 5.38 2.20 -17.73
CA ASP A 268 6.22 1.85 -16.58
C ASP A 268 7.67 2.35 -16.76
N ASP A 269 8.47 2.20 -15.71
CA ASP A 269 9.87 2.64 -15.70
C ASP A 269 10.77 1.87 -16.69
N ARG A 270 10.27 0.77 -17.29
CA ARG A 270 10.92 0.04 -18.40
C ARG A 270 10.40 0.46 -19.78
N GLY A 271 9.48 1.42 -19.84
CA GLY A 271 8.88 1.93 -21.06
C GLY A 271 7.73 1.07 -21.62
N THR A 272 7.27 0.05 -20.89
CA THR A 272 6.12 -0.76 -21.32
C THR A 272 4.84 0.02 -21.10
N THR A 273 4.06 0.20 -22.17
CA THR A 273 2.80 0.95 -22.15
C THR A 273 1.59 0.06 -21.91
N GLY A 274 0.52 0.62 -21.33
CA GLY A 274 -0.78 -0.03 -21.18
C GLY A 274 -1.11 -0.43 -19.73
N GLY A 275 -2.36 -0.86 -19.54
CA GLY A 275 -2.93 -1.22 -18.24
C GLY A 275 -2.79 -2.69 -17.88
N LEU A 276 -3.50 -3.09 -16.82
CA LEU A 276 -3.61 -4.49 -16.43
C LEU A 276 -4.32 -5.31 -17.51
N ALA A 277 -3.82 -6.52 -17.81
CA ALA A 277 -4.46 -7.39 -18.79
C ALA A 277 -5.91 -7.75 -18.38
N ALA A 278 -6.79 -7.84 -19.38
CA ALA A 278 -8.18 -8.22 -19.14
C ALA A 278 -8.28 -9.63 -18.54
N GLY A 279 -9.10 -9.79 -17.50
CA GLY A 279 -9.29 -11.06 -16.80
C GLY A 279 -8.21 -11.37 -15.74
N SER A 280 -7.23 -10.48 -15.52
CA SER A 280 -6.28 -10.64 -14.41
C SER A 280 -6.97 -10.61 -13.06
N ARG A 281 -6.48 -11.45 -12.15
CA ARG A 281 -6.82 -11.41 -10.71
C ARG A 281 -5.92 -10.37 -10.06
N PHE A 282 -6.47 -9.47 -9.26
CA PHE A 282 -5.69 -8.46 -8.58
C PHE A 282 -6.21 -8.15 -7.18
N VAL A 283 -5.35 -7.58 -6.35
CA VAL A 283 -5.72 -6.93 -5.09
C VAL A 283 -5.04 -5.57 -5.05
N ILE A 284 -5.83 -4.51 -4.96
CA ILE A 284 -5.29 -3.18 -4.66
C ILE A 284 -5.04 -3.13 -3.16
N VAL A 285 -3.84 -2.74 -2.76
CA VAL A 285 -3.40 -2.80 -1.36
C VAL A 285 -2.53 -1.59 -1.03
N GLY A 286 -2.84 -0.89 0.05
CA GLY A 286 -2.06 0.28 0.47
C GLY A 286 -2.79 1.26 1.37
N ASP A 287 -2.01 2.19 1.91
CA ASP A 287 -2.50 3.42 2.51
C ASP A 287 -2.81 4.41 1.38
N LEU A 288 -4.10 4.58 1.08
CA LEU A 288 -4.55 5.46 -0.01
C LEU A 288 -4.80 6.90 0.45
N ASN A 289 -4.67 7.18 1.76
CA ASN A 289 -4.85 8.52 2.34
C ASN A 289 -6.21 9.19 2.02
N ALA A 290 -7.25 8.40 1.70
CA ALA A 290 -8.57 8.91 1.32
C ALA A 290 -9.70 7.97 1.78
N SER A 291 -10.79 8.53 2.31
CA SER A 291 -11.96 7.75 2.75
C SER A 291 -13.08 7.79 1.71
N ALA A 292 -13.59 6.61 1.33
CA ALA A 292 -14.75 6.48 0.44
C ALA A 292 -16.06 6.95 1.10
N GLU A 293 -16.08 7.04 2.42
CA GLU A 293 -17.22 7.47 3.23
C GLU A 293 -17.35 9.00 3.32
N GLY A 294 -16.44 9.75 2.71
CA GLY A 294 -16.49 11.22 2.66
C GLY A 294 -15.87 11.91 3.86
N GLU A 295 -15.12 11.19 4.69
CA GLU A 295 -14.33 11.76 5.77
C GLU A 295 -12.97 12.29 5.23
N GLY A 296 -12.47 13.38 5.82
CA GLY A 296 -11.19 14.00 5.45
C GLY A 296 -11.24 15.01 4.31
N ASP A 297 -10.05 15.44 3.87
CA ASP A 297 -9.86 16.54 2.93
C ASP A 297 -9.51 16.07 1.50
N ALA A 298 -9.49 14.75 1.26
CA ALA A 298 -9.30 14.19 -0.07
C ALA A 298 -10.38 14.67 -1.04
N ILE A 299 -10.02 14.84 -2.33
CA ILE A 299 -11.02 15.01 -3.38
C ILE A 299 -11.76 13.66 -3.55
N HIS A 300 -12.92 13.57 -2.90
CA HIS A 300 -13.69 12.34 -2.67
C HIS A 300 -13.93 11.48 -3.91
N SER A 301 -14.11 12.11 -5.08
CA SER A 301 -14.35 11.39 -6.34
C SER A 301 -13.27 10.39 -6.73
N GLY A 302 -12.01 10.61 -6.31
CA GLY A 302 -10.90 9.71 -6.62
C GLY A 302 -11.09 8.33 -6.01
N ILE A 303 -11.14 8.26 -4.67
CA ILE A 303 -11.32 7.00 -3.94
C ILE A 303 -12.67 6.35 -4.18
N LEU A 304 -13.74 7.16 -4.32
CA LEU A 304 -15.07 6.62 -4.60
C LEU A 304 -15.10 5.89 -5.94
N SER A 305 -14.47 6.46 -6.99
CA SER A 305 -14.39 5.83 -8.31
C SER A 305 -13.64 4.49 -8.27
N LEU A 306 -12.59 4.39 -7.44
CA LEU A 306 -11.83 3.16 -7.28
C LEU A 306 -12.62 2.07 -6.56
N VAL A 307 -13.23 2.40 -5.41
CA VAL A 307 -14.00 1.43 -4.61
C VAL A 307 -15.26 0.96 -5.35
N GLN A 308 -15.87 1.82 -6.16
CA GLN A 308 -17.04 1.50 -6.98
C GLN A 308 -16.70 0.95 -8.37
N HIS A 309 -15.41 0.81 -8.70
CA HIS A 309 -15.00 0.36 -10.03
C HIS A 309 -15.62 -1.01 -10.37
N PRO A 310 -16.14 -1.23 -11.60
CA PRO A 310 -16.86 -2.47 -11.94
C PRO A 310 -16.06 -3.75 -11.71
N LEU A 311 -14.74 -3.72 -11.86
CA LEU A 311 -13.85 -4.87 -11.64
C LEU A 311 -13.42 -5.05 -10.18
N VAL A 312 -13.59 -4.03 -9.34
CA VAL A 312 -13.19 -4.06 -7.92
C VAL A 312 -14.35 -4.61 -7.07
N ASN A 313 -14.04 -5.51 -6.16
CA ASN A 313 -14.98 -6.01 -5.17
C ASN A 313 -14.92 -5.16 -3.89
N GLY A 314 -15.60 -4.01 -3.91
CA GLY A 314 -15.75 -3.11 -2.76
C GLY A 314 -16.92 -3.45 -1.83
N SER A 315 -17.54 -4.64 -1.92
CA SER A 315 -18.79 -4.95 -1.19
C SER A 315 -18.60 -5.20 0.31
N PHE A 316 -17.36 -5.37 0.76
CA PHE A 316 -17.00 -5.62 2.15
C PHE A 316 -16.10 -4.50 2.66
N VAL A 317 -16.48 -3.91 3.79
CA VAL A 317 -15.71 -2.88 4.47
C VAL A 317 -15.18 -3.48 5.77
N PRO A 318 -13.84 -3.65 5.92
CA PRO A 318 -13.26 -4.11 7.17
C PRO A 318 -13.63 -3.20 8.34
N THR A 319 -13.97 -3.79 9.48
CA THR A 319 -14.33 -3.04 10.70
C THR A 319 -13.59 -3.56 11.92
N SER A 320 -13.64 -2.79 13.01
CA SER A 320 -13.13 -3.17 14.33
C SER A 320 -13.97 -2.59 15.47
N ILE A 321 -13.90 -3.23 16.63
CA ILE A 321 -14.51 -2.71 17.86
C ILE A 321 -13.73 -1.48 18.36
N GLY A 322 -12.39 -1.53 18.31
CA GLY A 322 -11.53 -0.43 18.74
C GLY A 322 -11.76 0.85 17.94
N GLY A 323 -11.99 0.76 16.62
CA GLY A 323 -12.36 1.91 15.79
C GLY A 323 -13.69 2.54 16.24
N ALA A 324 -14.71 1.71 16.51
CA ALA A 324 -16.00 2.18 17.02
C ALA A 324 -15.88 2.86 18.40
N GLU A 325 -15.08 2.30 19.31
CA GLU A 325 -14.82 2.87 20.64
C GLU A 325 -13.93 4.13 20.61
N HIS A 326 -13.09 4.27 19.58
CA HIS A 326 -12.22 5.41 19.38
C HIS A 326 -13.01 6.65 18.91
N SER A 327 -14.05 6.47 18.11
CA SER A 327 -14.84 7.57 17.53
C SER A 327 -16.35 7.33 17.62
N PRO A 328 -16.90 7.12 18.83
CA PRO A 328 -18.31 6.73 19.00
C PRO A 328 -19.32 7.76 18.47
N ASP A 329 -18.87 8.99 18.19
CA ASP A 329 -19.63 10.09 17.61
C ASP A 329 -19.69 10.07 16.06
N ARG A 330 -19.01 9.13 15.40
CA ARG A 330 -18.91 9.07 13.94
C ARG A 330 -19.67 7.86 13.35
N PRO A 331 -20.45 8.04 12.27
CA PRO A 331 -21.23 6.95 11.68
C PRO A 331 -20.36 5.83 11.09
N HIS A 332 -19.12 6.15 10.66
CA HIS A 332 -18.19 5.21 10.03
C HIS A 332 -17.03 4.78 10.95
N ALA A 333 -17.16 5.02 12.26
CA ALA A 333 -16.11 4.77 13.25
C ALA A 333 -15.55 3.34 13.21
N ALA A 334 -16.43 2.35 13.05
CA ALA A 334 -16.03 0.96 13.02
C ALA A 334 -15.07 0.64 11.85
N SER A 335 -15.16 1.38 10.74
CA SER A 335 -14.30 1.21 9.55
C SER A 335 -13.06 2.08 9.55
N HIS A 336 -12.83 2.88 10.61
CA HIS A 336 -11.61 3.68 10.71
C HIS A 336 -10.38 2.78 10.80
N THR A 337 -9.38 3.10 9.98
CA THR A 337 -8.09 2.41 9.91
C THR A 337 -6.97 3.27 10.48
N ALA A 338 -7.25 4.54 10.76
CA ALA A 338 -6.30 5.46 11.35
C ALA A 338 -6.89 6.24 12.54
N SER A 339 -6.03 6.57 13.49
CA SER A 339 -6.34 7.32 14.71
C SER A 339 -6.86 8.74 14.45
N TRP A 340 -6.65 9.27 13.24
CA TRP A 340 -7.24 10.52 12.76
C TRP A 340 -8.64 10.35 12.14
N ARG A 341 -9.31 9.23 12.46
CA ARG A 341 -10.76 9.00 12.28
C ARG A 341 -11.19 8.88 10.82
N MET A 342 -10.45 8.08 10.04
CA MET A 342 -10.75 7.80 8.64
C MET A 342 -10.41 6.36 8.25
N ARG A 343 -11.03 5.90 7.17
CA ARG A 343 -10.62 4.71 6.44
C ARG A 343 -9.59 5.11 5.37
N ALA A 344 -8.32 5.06 5.71
CA ALA A 344 -7.20 5.43 4.85
C ALA A 344 -6.59 4.22 4.13
N ASP A 345 -6.64 3.06 4.77
CA ASP A 345 -5.95 1.84 4.36
C ASP A 345 -6.93 0.86 3.70
N TYR A 346 -6.51 0.27 2.58
CA TYR A 346 -7.38 -0.54 1.73
C TYR A 346 -6.75 -1.87 1.35
N VAL A 347 -7.60 -2.90 1.33
CA VAL A 347 -7.38 -4.18 0.64
C VAL A 347 -8.62 -4.41 -0.21
N LEU A 348 -8.50 -4.25 -1.53
CA LEU A 348 -9.62 -4.27 -2.48
C LEU A 348 -9.36 -5.33 -3.57
N PRO A 349 -9.93 -6.54 -3.44
CA PRO A 349 -9.72 -7.60 -4.41
C PRO A 349 -10.54 -7.35 -5.68
N SER A 350 -10.12 -7.95 -6.79
CA SER A 350 -10.91 -8.05 -8.01
C SER A 350 -12.16 -8.91 -7.79
N LYS A 351 -13.24 -8.63 -8.51
CA LYS A 351 -14.39 -9.56 -8.59
C LYS A 351 -14.03 -10.85 -9.32
N GLN A 352 -13.09 -10.78 -10.26
CA GLN A 352 -12.61 -11.93 -10.99
C GLN A 352 -11.74 -12.79 -10.09
N GLY A 353 -12.10 -14.07 -9.94
CA GLY A 353 -11.25 -15.11 -9.37
C GLY A 353 -10.92 -14.96 -7.88
N LEU A 354 -11.51 -14.00 -7.16
CA LEU A 354 -11.29 -13.77 -5.72
C LEU A 354 -12.62 -13.53 -4.99
N LYS A 355 -12.89 -14.34 -3.97
CA LYS A 355 -14.06 -14.20 -3.10
C LYS A 355 -13.65 -13.84 -1.68
N ILE A 356 -14.19 -12.75 -1.15
CA ILE A 356 -13.97 -12.34 0.25
C ILE A 356 -14.64 -13.36 1.18
N LYS A 357 -13.90 -13.83 2.17
CA LYS A 357 -14.39 -14.74 3.23
C LYS A 357 -14.64 -14.01 4.53
N GLU A 358 -13.65 -13.23 4.94
CA GLU A 358 -13.67 -12.42 6.13
C GLU A 358 -12.58 -11.35 6.01
N GLY A 359 -12.55 -10.45 6.97
CA GLY A 359 -11.58 -9.38 7.03
C GLY A 359 -11.86 -8.47 8.20
N GLY A 360 -10.90 -7.61 8.50
CA GLY A 360 -11.00 -6.72 9.64
C GLY A 360 -9.90 -5.68 9.68
N VAL A 361 -10.02 -4.82 10.68
CA VAL A 361 -8.96 -3.91 11.11
C VAL A 361 -8.43 -4.43 12.43
N PHE A 362 -7.11 -4.60 12.56
CA PHE A 362 -6.51 -4.93 13.85
C PHE A 362 -6.55 -3.70 14.76
N TRP A 363 -7.69 -3.50 15.40
CA TRP A 363 -7.91 -2.48 16.41
C TRP A 363 -8.80 -3.10 17.50
N PRO A 364 -8.21 -3.83 18.44
CA PRO A 364 -8.97 -4.47 19.51
C PRO A 364 -9.66 -3.43 20.41
N ALA A 365 -10.67 -3.87 21.15
CA ALA A 365 -11.39 -3.04 22.13
C ALA A 365 -10.44 -2.56 23.24
N LYS A 366 -10.72 -1.43 23.88
CA LYS A 366 -9.90 -0.87 24.97
C LYS A 366 -9.66 -1.83 26.14
N ALA A 367 -10.62 -2.72 26.39
CA ALA A 367 -10.54 -3.72 27.46
C ALA A 367 -9.80 -5.01 27.05
N ASP A 368 -9.46 -5.17 25.77
CA ASP A 368 -8.76 -6.35 25.26
C ASP A 368 -7.27 -6.33 25.65
N ALA A 369 -6.70 -7.51 25.87
CA ALA A 369 -5.29 -7.67 26.23
C ALA A 369 -4.32 -7.21 25.12
N ASP A 370 -4.77 -7.17 23.87
CA ASP A 370 -3.98 -6.70 22.72
C ASP A 370 -4.08 -5.18 22.52
N TYR A 371 -4.97 -4.46 23.21
CA TYR A 371 -5.10 -3.00 23.07
C TYR A 371 -3.80 -2.22 23.28
N PRO A 372 -2.92 -2.59 24.23
CA PRO A 372 -1.63 -1.91 24.39
C PRO A 372 -0.77 -1.90 23.12
N LEU A 373 -0.97 -2.84 22.18
CA LEU A 373 -0.25 -2.85 20.90
C LEU A 373 -0.60 -1.64 20.01
N VAL A 374 -1.80 -1.07 20.18
CA VAL A 374 -2.34 0.02 19.33
C VAL A 374 -2.84 1.23 20.13
N GLY A 375 -2.56 1.26 21.43
CA GLY A 375 -3.13 2.24 22.37
C GLY A 375 -2.63 3.67 22.21
N ALA A 376 -1.48 3.84 21.55
CA ALA A 376 -0.86 5.13 21.24
C ALA A 376 -0.06 5.03 19.92
N ARG A 377 0.30 6.16 19.33
CA ARG A 377 1.07 6.20 18.05
C ARG A 377 2.43 5.53 18.19
N ASP A 378 3.14 5.83 19.27
CA ASP A 378 4.44 5.26 19.63
C ASP A 378 4.37 3.77 20.05
N ALA A 379 3.17 3.24 20.31
CA ALA A 379 3.00 1.81 20.56
C ALA A 379 3.21 0.99 19.28
N SER A 380 2.71 1.46 18.13
CA SER A 380 2.95 0.81 16.83
C SER A 380 2.90 1.81 15.68
N SER A 381 1.76 2.46 15.46
CA SER A 381 1.52 3.43 14.40
C SER A 381 0.21 4.19 14.69
N ASP A 382 0.01 5.35 14.09
CA ASP A 382 -1.28 6.02 14.00
C ASP A 382 -2.25 5.33 13.01
N HIS A 383 -1.77 4.39 12.20
CA HIS A 383 -2.57 3.49 11.37
C HIS A 383 -2.78 2.11 12.01
N ARG A 384 -3.65 1.30 11.40
CA ARG A 384 -3.99 -0.05 11.84
C ARG A 384 -3.87 -1.02 10.68
N LEU A 385 -3.45 -2.24 10.98
CA LEU A 385 -3.36 -3.29 9.97
C LEU A 385 -4.76 -3.64 9.46
N VAL A 386 -4.96 -3.53 8.14
CA VAL A 386 -6.19 -3.92 7.46
C VAL A 386 -5.94 -5.18 6.66
N TRP A 387 -6.85 -6.16 6.75
CA TRP A 387 -6.68 -7.45 6.10
C TRP A 387 -8.00 -8.01 5.57
N LEU A 388 -7.89 -8.82 4.51
CA LEU A 388 -8.95 -9.69 4.02
C LEU A 388 -8.41 -11.11 3.82
N THR A 389 -9.22 -12.10 4.19
CA THR A 389 -9.04 -13.47 3.73
C THR A 389 -9.85 -13.68 2.46
N LEU A 390 -9.16 -14.13 1.42
CA LEU A 390 -9.66 -14.29 0.06
C LEU A 390 -9.58 -15.76 -0.32
N GLN A 391 -10.69 -16.30 -0.83
CA GLN A 391 -10.70 -17.58 -1.50
C GLN A 391 -10.42 -17.38 -2.99
N LEU A 392 -9.44 -18.10 -3.51
CA LEU A 392 -9.21 -18.15 -4.95
C LEU A 392 -10.33 -18.96 -5.60
N THR A 393 -10.84 -18.46 -6.73
CA THR A 393 -11.92 -19.09 -7.49
C THR A 393 -11.54 -19.15 -8.97
N ASP A 394 -12.17 -20.09 -9.67
CA ASP A 394 -11.97 -20.35 -11.10
C ASP A 394 -12.17 -19.10 -11.97
#